data_AF-A0A915K1K7-F1
#
_entry.id   AF-A0A915K1K7-F1
#
_cell.length_a   1.000
_cell.length_b   1.000
_cell.length_c   1.000
_cell.angle_alpha   90.00
_cell.angle_beta   90.00
_cell.angle_gamma   90.00
#
_symmetry.space_group_name_H-M   'P 1'
#
loop_
_entity.id
_entity.type
_entity.pdbx_description
1 polymer ?
#
loop_
_entity_poly.entity_id
_entity_poly.type
_entity_poly.pdbx_seq_one_letter_code
_entity_poly.pdbx_strand_id
1 'polypeptide(L)'
;MLEKVRNRRSVFTRDFTIEMDAGLMDGHSGNAAGVGAVSRIKNPIILANEVMSKTPHALLCCSGAEKFAKNCSTNVVFETPEYFQTQIRRQQLENLLKENNCSTEKSDSLGTVGAVAIDENGRLATASSTGGLSGKLSGKFCPVI
;
A
#
# COMPACT_ATOMS: atom_id res chain seq x y z
N MET A 1 3.10 -14.74 -6.43
CA MET A 1 3.57 -13.93 -5.27
C MET A 1 2.61 -12.78 -4.96
N LEU A 2 2.32 -11.91 -5.93
CA LEU A 2 1.57 -10.66 -5.72
C LEU A 2 0.11 -10.83 -5.26
N GLU A 3 -0.58 -11.88 -5.70
CA GLU A 3 -1.98 -12.11 -5.30
C GLU A 3 -2.18 -12.37 -3.80
N LYS A 4 -1.12 -12.71 -3.06
CA LYS A 4 -1.16 -12.95 -1.61
C LYS A 4 -0.95 -11.66 -0.78
N VAL A 5 -0.55 -10.56 -1.41
CA VAL A 5 -0.24 -9.27 -0.77
C VAL A 5 -1.41 -8.32 -1.03
N ARG A 6 -2.39 -8.27 -0.11
CA ARG A 6 -3.65 -7.51 -0.26
C ARG A 6 -3.98 -6.67 0.97
N ASN A 7 -4.66 -5.55 0.76
CA ASN A 7 -4.92 -4.55 1.80
C ASN A 7 -6.42 -4.39 2.10
N ARG A 8 -7.16 -5.51 2.23
CA ARG A 8 -8.63 -5.48 2.44
C ARG A 8 -9.06 -4.86 3.79
N ARG A 9 -8.14 -4.64 4.72
CA ARG A 9 -8.41 -4.11 6.07
C ARG A 9 -7.45 -2.98 6.44
N SER A 10 -7.30 -2.03 5.51
CA SER A 10 -6.43 -0.86 5.69
C SER A 10 -6.88 -0.01 6.89
N VAL A 11 -5.91 0.68 7.48
CA VAL A 11 -6.14 1.61 8.58
C VAL A 11 -6.56 2.98 8.05
N PHE A 12 -7.21 3.75 8.91
CA PHE A 12 -7.63 5.10 8.57
C PHE A 12 -6.54 6.12 8.84
N THR A 13 -6.45 7.13 7.97
CA THR A 13 -5.76 8.39 8.25
C THR A 13 -6.50 9.20 9.31
N ARG A 14 -5.88 10.27 9.80
CA ARG A 14 -6.52 11.22 10.73
C ARG A 14 -7.78 11.87 10.16
N ASP A 15 -7.90 11.93 8.82
CA ASP A 15 -9.05 12.52 8.11
C ASP A 15 -10.13 11.47 7.77
N PHE A 16 -10.07 10.28 8.38
CA PHE A 16 -10.97 9.16 8.10
C PHE A 16 -10.97 8.70 6.63
N THR A 17 -9.84 8.87 5.93
CA THR A 17 -9.61 8.33 4.58
C THR A 17 -8.73 7.08 4.62
N ILE A 18 -8.66 6.36 3.49
CA ILE A 18 -7.78 5.20 3.31
C ILE A 18 -6.69 5.58 2.32
N GLU A 19 -5.44 5.33 2.71
CA GLU A 19 -4.26 5.56 1.88
C GLU A 19 -3.30 4.39 2.05
N MET A 20 -2.95 3.75 0.95
CA MET A 20 -2.13 2.55 0.94
C MET A 20 -0.83 2.78 0.18
N ASP A 21 0.20 2.08 0.62
CA ASP A 21 1.53 2.09 0.04
C ASP A 21 1.92 0.66 -0.36
N ALA A 22 2.67 0.51 -1.44
CA ALA A 22 3.25 -0.76 -1.84
C ALA A 22 4.52 -0.59 -2.64
N GLY A 23 5.40 -1.57 -2.56
CA GLY A 23 6.59 -1.61 -3.38
C GLY A 23 7.09 -3.03 -3.58
N LEU A 24 7.85 -3.23 -4.65
CA LEU A 24 8.56 -4.47 -4.94
C LEU A 24 9.94 -4.20 -5.54
N MET A 25 10.81 -5.21 -5.43
CA MET A 25 12.13 -5.22 -6.04
C MET A 25 12.39 -6.57 -6.69
N ASP A 26 12.93 -6.54 -7.90
CA ASP A 26 13.53 -7.69 -8.56
C ASP A 26 15.04 -7.66 -8.32
N GLY A 27 15.54 -8.61 -7.52
CA GLY A 27 16.95 -8.73 -7.18
C GLY A 27 17.84 -9.18 -8.33
N HIS A 28 17.27 -9.70 -9.43
CA HIS A 28 18.04 -10.09 -10.61
C HIS A 28 18.38 -8.89 -11.50
N SER A 29 17.38 -8.06 -11.84
CA SER A 29 17.59 -6.86 -12.65
C SER A 29 18.04 -5.64 -11.83
N GLY A 30 17.81 -5.65 -10.51
CA GLY A 30 18.01 -4.49 -9.65
C GLY A 30 16.87 -3.46 -9.75
N ASN A 31 15.84 -3.73 -10.55
CA ASN A 31 14.70 -2.84 -10.70
C ASN A 31 13.83 -2.86 -9.44
N ALA A 32 13.35 -1.68 -9.05
CA ALA A 32 12.39 -1.52 -7.97
C ALA A 32 11.34 -0.50 -8.39
N ALA A 33 10.11 -0.71 -7.93
CA ALA A 33 9.07 0.29 -8.07
C ALA A 33 8.09 0.26 -6.90
N GLY A 34 7.46 1.40 -6.69
CA GLY A 34 6.45 1.57 -5.66
C GLY A 34 5.31 2.49 -6.06
N VAL A 35 4.27 2.41 -5.25
CA VAL A 35 3.14 3.33 -5.23
C VAL A 35 2.88 3.77 -3.79
N GLY A 36 2.43 5.00 -3.60
CA GLY A 36 2.02 5.41 -2.26
C GLY A 36 0.91 6.45 -2.23
N ALA A 37 0.28 6.52 -1.07
CA ALA A 37 -0.95 7.26 -0.82
C ALA A 37 -2.04 7.01 -1.88
N VAL A 38 -2.17 5.76 -2.35
CA VAL A 38 -3.26 5.37 -3.26
C VAL A 38 -4.48 4.93 -2.46
N SER A 39 -5.66 5.33 -2.90
CA SER A 39 -6.89 5.22 -2.09
C SER A 39 -7.92 4.27 -2.69
N ARG A 40 -7.85 4.05 -4.01
CA ARG A 40 -8.88 3.29 -4.75
C ARG A 40 -8.37 2.01 -5.38
N ILE A 41 -7.10 1.65 -5.16
CA ILE A 41 -6.45 0.52 -5.82
C ILE A 41 -6.59 -0.72 -4.95
N LYS A 42 -7.33 -1.73 -5.43
CA LYS A 42 -7.65 -2.95 -4.67
C LYS A 42 -6.41 -3.67 -4.15
N ASN A 43 -5.39 -3.75 -4.99
CA ASN A 43 -4.11 -4.40 -4.68
C ASN A 43 -2.98 -3.44 -5.11
N PRO A 44 -2.51 -2.54 -4.23
CA PRO A 44 -1.49 -1.54 -4.57
C PRO A 44 -0.21 -2.16 -5.12
N ILE A 45 0.15 -3.37 -4.69
CA ILE A 45 1.33 -4.08 -5.19
C ILE A 45 1.25 -4.42 -6.69
N ILE A 46 0.05 -4.66 -7.22
CA ILE A 46 -0.13 -4.90 -8.67
C ILE A 46 0.17 -3.61 -9.43
N LEU A 47 -0.26 -2.46 -8.90
CA LEU A 47 0.08 -1.19 -9.53
C LEU A 47 1.58 -0.90 -9.46
N ALA A 48 2.26 -1.20 -8.35
CA ALA A 48 3.72 -1.10 -8.29
C ALA A 48 4.41 -1.95 -9.37
N ASN A 49 3.92 -3.17 -9.62
CA ASN A 49 4.44 -4.03 -10.69
C ASN A 49 4.22 -3.43 -12.09
N GLU A 50 3.05 -2.83 -12.32
CA GLU A 50 2.75 -2.13 -13.58
C GLU A 50 3.66 -0.91 -13.77
N VAL A 51 3.95 -0.15 -12.70
CA VAL A 51 4.92 0.97 -12.73
C VAL A 51 6.31 0.47 -13.15
N MET A 52 6.80 -0.60 -12.50
CA MET A 52 8.11 -1.21 -12.83
C MET A 52 8.17 -1.68 -14.30
N SER A 53 7.09 -2.27 -14.79
CA SER A 53 7.07 -2.93 -16.10
C SER A 53 6.83 -1.96 -17.27
N LYS A 54 6.18 -0.82 -17.02
CA LYS A 54 5.66 0.06 -18.09
C LYS A 54 6.20 1.48 -18.05
N THR A 55 7.03 1.82 -17.07
CA THR A 55 7.57 3.18 -16.92
C THR A 55 9.05 3.14 -16.53
N PRO A 56 9.81 4.21 -16.79
CA PRO A 56 11.17 4.35 -16.28
C PRO A 56 11.20 4.87 -14.83
N HIS A 57 10.06 4.96 -14.14
CA HIS A 57 9.95 5.61 -12.84
C HIS A 57 9.93 4.59 -11.70
N ALA A 58 10.61 4.91 -10.60
CA ALA A 58 10.67 4.06 -9.41
C ALA A 58 9.50 4.28 -8.43
N LEU A 59 8.81 5.41 -8.49
CA LEU A 59 7.72 5.72 -7.55
C LEU A 59 6.68 6.63 -8.21
N LEU A 60 5.42 6.23 -8.14
CA LEU A 60 4.27 7.09 -8.42
C LEU A 60 3.41 7.23 -7.17
N CYS A 61 2.72 8.34 -7.00
CA CYS A 61 1.91 8.53 -5.80
C CYS A 61 0.61 9.30 -6.02
N CYS A 62 -0.25 9.22 -4.99
CA CYS A 62 -1.49 9.96 -4.86
C CYS A 62 -2.34 9.81 -6.14
N SER A 63 -2.95 10.92 -6.59
CA SER A 63 -3.74 10.95 -7.82
C SER A 63 -2.92 10.66 -9.09
N GLY A 64 -1.60 10.87 -9.08
CA GLY A 64 -0.72 10.57 -10.22
C GLY A 64 -0.64 9.06 -10.50
N ALA A 65 -0.44 8.27 -9.44
CA ALA A 65 -0.45 6.81 -9.53
C ALA A 65 -1.81 6.27 -10.00
N GLU A 66 -2.92 6.82 -9.49
CA GLU A 66 -4.26 6.40 -9.91
C GLU A 66 -4.59 6.81 -11.36
N LYS A 67 -4.08 7.95 -11.83
CA LYS A 67 -4.20 8.35 -13.25
C LYS A 67 -3.41 7.41 -14.16
N PHE A 68 -2.19 7.06 -13.78
CA PHE A 68 -1.39 6.07 -14.48
C PHE A 68 -2.11 4.70 -14.54
N ALA A 69 -2.69 4.26 -13.41
CA ALA A 69 -3.47 3.03 -13.35
C ALA A 69 -4.66 3.05 -14.34
N LYS A 70 -5.42 4.15 -14.42
CA LYS A 70 -6.56 4.27 -15.33
C LYS A 70 -6.16 4.23 -16.80
N ASN A 71 -5.03 4.83 -17.15
CA ASN A 71 -4.65 5.04 -18.55
C ASN A 71 -3.80 3.90 -19.12
N CYS A 72 -2.98 3.25 -18.27
CA CYS A 72 -1.89 2.40 -18.74
C CYS A 72 -1.92 0.97 -18.16
N SER A 73 -2.80 0.66 -17.21
CA SER A 73 -2.81 -0.63 -16.51
C SER A 73 -4.10 -1.42 -16.74
N THR A 74 -3.99 -2.62 -17.32
CA THR A 74 -5.13 -3.53 -17.57
C THR A 74 -5.42 -4.44 -16.38
N ASN A 75 -4.43 -4.67 -15.51
CA ASN A 75 -4.52 -5.62 -14.40
C ASN A 75 -4.94 -4.98 -13.08
N VAL A 76 -5.14 -3.66 -13.06
CA VAL A 76 -5.40 -2.90 -11.84
C VAL A 76 -6.90 -2.74 -11.64
N VAL A 77 -7.38 -3.26 -10.51
CA VAL A 77 -8.80 -3.17 -10.12
C VAL A 77 -8.99 -1.96 -9.21
N PHE A 78 -9.95 -1.11 -9.59
CA PHE A 78 -10.41 -0.01 -8.76
C PHE A 78 -11.57 -0.47 -7.87
N GLU A 79 -11.56 -0.03 -6.63
CA GLU A 79 -12.65 -0.23 -5.66
C GLU A 79 -13.04 1.12 -5.05
N THR A 80 -14.19 1.15 -4.39
CA THR A 80 -14.60 2.32 -3.61
C THR A 80 -13.89 2.32 -2.26
N PRO A 81 -13.71 3.49 -1.61
CA PRO A 81 -13.09 3.55 -0.28
C PRO A 81 -13.73 2.58 0.72
N GLU A 82 -15.04 2.36 0.65
CA GLU A 82 -15.81 1.49 1.55
C GLU A 82 -15.35 0.03 1.49
N TYR A 83 -14.81 -0.43 0.35
CA TYR A 83 -14.30 -1.79 0.20
C TYR A 83 -13.15 -2.11 1.19
N PHE A 84 -12.33 -1.12 1.50
CA PHE A 84 -11.17 -1.26 2.38
C PHE A 84 -11.49 -1.01 3.86
N GLN A 85 -12.62 -0.35 4.11
CA GLN A 85 -13.02 0.09 5.44
C GLN A 85 -13.62 -1.06 6.23
N THR A 86 -13.32 -1.08 7.52
CA THR A 86 -14.00 -1.97 8.47
C THR A 86 -14.39 -1.19 9.72
N GLN A 87 -15.51 -1.56 10.33
CA GLN A 87 -16.00 -0.93 11.54
C GLN A 87 -14.98 -1.01 12.69
N ILE A 88 -14.26 -2.14 12.78
CA ILE A 88 -13.18 -2.33 13.76
C ILE A 88 -12.08 -1.28 13.59
N ARG A 89 -11.59 -1.04 12.35
CA ARG A 89 -10.55 -0.03 12.09
C ARG A 89 -11.04 1.40 12.32
N ARG A 90 -12.32 1.68 12.06
CA ARG A 90 -12.93 2.99 12.34
C ARG A 90 -12.97 3.28 13.84
N GLN A 91 -13.45 2.31 14.61
CA GLN A 91 -13.52 2.43 16.07
C GLN A 91 -12.14 2.53 16.71
N GLN A 92 -11.13 1.86 16.15
CA GLN A 92 -9.73 2.03 16.55
C GLN A 92 -9.27 3.48 16.41
N LEU A 93 -9.55 4.13 15.27
CA LEU A 93 -9.20 5.55 15.09
C LEU A 93 -9.96 6.45 16.06
N GLU A 94 -11.27 6.23 16.22
CA GLU A 94 -12.08 7.03 17.16
C GLU A 94 -11.56 6.96 18.59
N ASN A 95 -11.12 5.78 19.05
CA ASN A 95 -10.53 5.61 20.37
C ASN A 95 -9.17 6.32 20.47
N LEU A 96 -8.31 6.20 19.44
CA LEU A 96 -7.02 6.90 19.39
C LEU A 96 -7.20 8.43 19.49
N LEU A 97 -8.19 8.99 18.79
CA LEU A 97 -8.48 10.43 18.83
C LEU A 97 -9.01 10.88 20.19
N LYS A 98 -9.79 10.05 20.91
CA LYS A 98 -10.29 10.35 22.26
C LYS A 98 -9.18 10.38 23.30
N GLU A 99 -8.17 9.53 23.16
CA GLU A 99 -7.06 9.43 24.10
C GLU A 99 -6.03 10.58 23.98
N ASN A 100 -6.19 11.52 23.02
CA ASN A 100 -5.19 12.54 22.67
C ASN A 100 -3.79 11.97 22.39
N ASN A 101 -3.68 10.66 22.18
CA ASN A 101 -2.43 10.00 21.86
C ASN A 101 -2.10 10.28 20.40
N CYS A 102 -1.28 11.31 20.16
CA CYS A 102 -0.89 11.76 18.82
C CYS A 102 -0.05 10.71 18.05
N SER A 103 0.40 9.64 18.71
CA SER A 103 1.18 8.58 18.10
C SER A 103 1.37 7.47 19.12
N THR A 104 0.60 6.40 19.03
CA THR A 104 1.00 5.14 19.65
C THR A 104 1.80 4.38 18.60
N GLU A 105 3.14 4.44 18.73
CA GLU A 105 4.04 3.46 18.11
C GLU A 105 3.72 2.02 18.54
N LYS A 106 2.81 1.87 19.51
CA LYS A 106 2.24 0.61 20.02
C LYS A 106 0.78 0.35 19.59
N SER A 107 0.19 1.10 18.66
CA SER A 107 -1.10 0.67 18.10
C SER A 107 -0.85 -0.43 17.08
N ASP A 108 -1.37 -1.62 17.36
CA ASP A 108 -1.45 -2.80 16.51
C ASP A 108 -1.30 -2.50 15.01
N SER A 109 -0.04 -2.46 14.55
CA SER A 109 0.41 -2.15 13.20
C SER A 109 0.17 -3.31 12.23
N LEU A 110 -0.93 -4.02 12.42
CA LEU A 110 -1.34 -5.25 11.72
C LEU A 110 -1.76 -5.00 10.26
N GLY A 111 -1.30 -3.91 9.64
CA GLY A 111 -1.68 -3.48 8.29
C GLY A 111 -0.64 -3.74 7.22
N THR A 112 0.59 -4.14 7.58
CA THR A 112 1.68 -4.40 6.63
C THR A 112 1.79 -5.89 6.33
N VAL A 113 1.84 -6.22 5.04
CA VAL A 113 2.07 -7.57 4.54
C VAL A 113 3.26 -7.54 3.58
N GLY A 114 4.11 -8.55 3.64
CA GLY A 114 5.27 -8.66 2.78
C GLY A 114 5.56 -10.10 2.40
N ALA A 115 6.30 -10.27 1.31
CA ALA A 115 6.78 -11.54 0.83
C ALA A 115 8.18 -11.39 0.27
N VAL A 116 8.99 -12.43 0.47
CA VAL A 116 10.28 -12.61 -0.18
C VAL A 116 10.27 -14.00 -0.82
N ALA A 117 10.81 -14.12 -2.03
CA ALA A 117 10.91 -15.38 -2.74
C ALA A 117 12.28 -15.51 -3.41
N ILE A 118 12.73 -16.75 -3.55
CA ILE A 118 13.87 -17.14 -4.36
C ILE A 118 13.42 -18.19 -5.37
N ASP A 119 13.83 -18.07 -6.63
CA ASP A 119 13.53 -19.08 -7.65
C ASP A 119 14.64 -20.15 -7.77
N GLU A 120 14.42 -21.14 -8.64
CA GLU A 120 15.36 -22.24 -8.88
C GLU A 120 16.73 -21.80 -9.43
N ASN A 121 16.81 -20.59 -10.00
CA ASN A 121 18.04 -19.99 -10.51
C ASN A 121 18.74 -19.10 -9.47
N GLY A 122 18.22 -19.07 -8.23
CA GLY A 122 18.76 -18.23 -7.16
C GLY A 122 18.38 -16.75 -7.26
N ARG A 123 17.40 -16.38 -8.10
CA ARG A 123 16.96 -14.98 -8.24
C ARG A 123 16.01 -14.60 -7.12
N LEU A 124 16.30 -13.48 -6.45
CA LEU A 124 15.51 -12.96 -5.35
C LEU A 124 14.46 -11.95 -5.82
N ALA A 125 13.30 -11.96 -5.18
CA ALA A 125 12.29 -10.91 -5.34
C ALA A 125 11.66 -10.59 -3.99
N THR A 126 11.33 -9.31 -3.77
CA THR A 126 10.65 -8.83 -2.56
C THR A 126 9.42 -8.02 -2.95
N ALA A 127 8.40 -8.06 -2.10
CA ALA A 127 7.18 -7.26 -2.26
C ALA A 127 6.63 -6.91 -0.87
N SER A 128 6.18 -5.69 -0.69
CA SER A 128 5.55 -5.21 0.55
C SER A 128 4.38 -4.30 0.23
N SER A 129 3.32 -4.38 1.03
CA SER A 129 2.22 -3.43 0.98
C SER A 129 1.64 -3.17 2.36
N THR A 130 1.19 -1.95 2.58
CA THR A 130 0.67 -1.51 3.88
C THR A 130 -0.47 -0.52 3.73
N GLY A 131 -1.43 -0.56 4.66
CA GLY A 131 -2.39 0.53 4.87
C GLY A 131 -1.79 1.70 5.68
N GLY A 132 -0.56 1.56 6.17
CA GLY A 132 0.12 2.52 7.02
C GLY A 132 -0.20 2.36 8.50
N LEU A 133 -0.18 3.48 9.23
CA LEU A 133 -0.46 3.54 10.67
C LEU A 133 -1.83 4.19 10.91
N SER A 134 -2.59 3.66 11.86
CA SER A 134 -3.86 4.26 12.27
C SER A 134 -3.64 5.69 12.75
N GLY A 135 -4.44 6.64 12.25
CA GLY A 135 -4.30 8.05 12.58
C GLY A 135 -3.11 8.74 11.92
N LYS A 136 -2.46 8.11 10.92
CA LYS A 136 -1.42 8.79 10.13
C LYS A 136 -1.97 10.07 9.50
N LEU A 137 -1.11 11.07 9.34
CA LEU A 137 -1.42 12.24 8.52
C LEU A 137 -1.70 11.78 7.08
N SER A 138 -2.70 12.38 6.43
CA SER A 138 -2.97 12.15 5.01
C SER A 138 -1.75 12.55 4.18
N GLY A 139 -1.41 11.74 3.18
CA GLY A 139 -0.19 11.83 2.40
C GLY A 139 1.07 11.29 3.10
N LYS A 140 0.99 10.79 4.34
CA LYS A 140 2.13 10.15 4.99
C LYS A 140 2.41 8.79 4.36
N PHE A 141 3.57 8.69 3.71
CA PHE A 141 4.12 7.45 3.21
C PHE A 141 4.67 6.60 4.34
N CYS A 142 4.43 5.30 4.25
CA CYS A 142 5.13 4.32 5.07
C CYS A 142 6.22 3.64 4.24
N PRO A 143 7.40 3.37 4.83
CA PRO A 143 8.43 2.60 4.15
C PRO A 143 7.88 1.25 3.68
N VAL A 144 8.06 0.98 2.39
CA VAL A 144 7.70 -0.27 1.73
C VAL A 144 8.90 -0.67 0.89
N ILE A 145 9.46 -1.85 1.21
CA ILE A 145 10.77 -2.38 0.77
C ILE A 145 11.99 -1.62 1.30
#